data_AF-A0AA36FYD3-F1
#
_entry.id   AF-A0AA36FYD3-F1
#
_cell.length_a   1.000
_cell.length_b   1.000
_cell.length_c   1.000
_cell.angle_alpha   90.00
_cell.angle_beta   90.00
_cell.angle_gamma   90.00
#
_symmetry.space_group_name_H-M   'P 1'
#
loop_
_entity.id
_entity.type
_entity.pdbx_description
1 polymer ?
#
loop_
_entity_poly.entity_id
_entity_poly.type
_entity_poly.pdbx_seq_one_letter_code
_entity_poly.pdbx_strand_id
1 'polypeptide(L)'
;MIPAPFNVRYGNGTMMDLMDDANATCSSAQDFHNAYINLFKTIVMCLAGAQIVKEIYQFYTRRWAYLSLENLLEIFIYTAAIMTMYDFSPCSEHSAIRLNWQWMLATLGTFLAWINLLLLIRKLPRFGIFVLMFVDNRPEFSTIPMSIVKTLVMTIGEMEYNGIFHGTVDVHEESLFSKAIAFPVFFLFCVLMTILLMNLLVGLAVDDIKSVQEKAELKRLSMQVDLVLQVERSMSFWRKKFTRSRLSFYPNRITKWKRFRRLFGANQLDDYSDVYDQQAAEEESSGLKRELGMQRELINHLQTNVDYLYEKQVKFQDMLESIMEKLETISSDSRKMLANSSSAEAAQKLEKSSSAEAVPPASRDATHLLTTDQDFKMADDD
;
A
#
# COMPACT_ATOMS: atom_id res chain seq x y z
N MET A 1 29.94 2.02 -52.27
CA MET A 1 29.11 2.68 -51.21
C MET A 1 29.88 3.90 -50.70
N ILE A 2 29.23 4.81 -49.97
CA ILE A 2 29.95 5.89 -49.26
C ILE A 2 30.54 5.27 -47.99
N PRO A 3 31.84 5.43 -47.68
CA PRO A 3 32.43 4.87 -46.46
C PRO A 3 31.88 5.56 -45.21
N ALA A 4 31.80 4.84 -44.09
CA ALA A 4 31.20 5.38 -42.87
C ALA A 4 31.88 6.69 -42.40
N PRO A 5 31.10 7.75 -42.07
CA PRO A 5 31.61 9.12 -41.95
C PRO A 5 32.56 9.36 -40.75
N PHE A 6 32.67 8.41 -39.83
CA PHE A 6 33.49 8.50 -38.63
C PHE A 6 34.69 7.54 -38.62
N ASN A 7 34.93 6.81 -39.71
CA ASN A 7 36.08 5.93 -39.82
C ASN A 7 37.40 6.72 -39.95
N VAL A 8 38.49 6.13 -39.46
CA VAL A 8 39.79 6.81 -39.35
C VAL A 8 40.35 7.15 -40.74
N ARG A 9 40.77 8.40 -40.93
CA ARG A 9 41.54 8.81 -42.11
C ARG A 9 42.98 8.32 -41.99
N TYR A 10 43.45 7.61 -43.01
CA TYR A 10 44.86 7.32 -43.20
C TYR A 10 45.64 8.61 -43.52
N GLY A 11 46.96 8.61 -43.32
CA GLY A 11 47.83 9.78 -43.55
C GLY A 11 47.76 10.35 -44.97
N ASN A 12 47.40 9.52 -45.96
CA ASN A 12 47.22 9.92 -47.36
C ASN A 12 45.77 10.37 -47.69
N GLY A 13 44.92 10.59 -46.69
CA GLY A 13 43.54 11.08 -46.84
C GLY A 13 42.48 10.01 -47.16
N THR A 14 42.87 8.76 -47.41
CA THR A 14 41.94 7.65 -47.65
C THR A 14 41.24 7.20 -46.36
N MET A 15 39.93 6.97 -46.43
CA MET A 15 39.13 6.44 -45.32
C MET A 15 39.43 4.93 -45.17
N MET A 16 39.77 4.45 -43.97
CA MET A 16 39.91 3.02 -43.70
C MET A 16 38.55 2.42 -43.38
N ASP A 17 38.01 1.54 -44.22
CA ASP A 17 36.65 1.02 -44.04
C ASP A 17 36.60 -0.51 -43.96
N LEU A 18 35.89 -1.02 -42.96
CA LEU A 18 35.60 -2.44 -42.77
C LEU A 18 34.31 -2.75 -43.51
N MET A 19 34.44 -3.03 -44.81
CA MET A 19 33.30 -3.24 -45.71
C MET A 19 32.46 -4.48 -45.35
N ASP A 20 33.10 -5.58 -44.90
CA ASP A 20 32.44 -6.66 -44.12
C ASP A 20 33.43 -7.68 -43.47
N ASP A 21 34.73 -7.60 -43.73
CA ASP A 21 35.72 -8.61 -43.30
C ASP A 21 35.91 -8.71 -41.77
N ALA A 22 35.27 -9.70 -41.15
CA ALA A 22 35.46 -10.05 -39.73
C ALA A 22 36.90 -10.46 -39.38
N ASN A 23 37.68 -10.96 -40.35
CA ASN A 23 39.09 -11.32 -40.17
C ASN A 23 40.08 -10.17 -40.50
N ALA A 24 39.60 -8.94 -40.73
CA ALA A 24 40.47 -7.80 -41.03
C ALA A 24 41.45 -7.52 -39.88
N THR A 25 42.75 -7.48 -40.21
CA THR A 25 43.83 -7.08 -39.31
C THR A 25 44.37 -5.71 -39.71
N CYS A 26 44.50 -4.80 -38.74
CA CYS A 26 44.81 -3.39 -39.00
C CYS A 26 46.25 -3.06 -38.64
N SER A 27 47.18 -3.42 -39.53
CA SER A 27 48.64 -3.27 -39.36
C SER A 27 49.16 -1.83 -39.41
N SER A 28 48.32 -0.85 -39.74
CA SER A 28 48.68 0.57 -39.86
C SER A 28 47.63 1.53 -39.29
N ALA A 29 46.70 1.03 -38.47
CA ALA A 29 45.81 1.88 -37.68
C ALA A 29 46.57 2.28 -36.41
N GLN A 30 46.97 3.56 -36.31
CA GLN A 30 47.75 4.06 -35.18
C GLN A 30 46.96 3.93 -33.87
N ASP A 31 47.57 3.35 -32.83
CA ASP A 31 46.92 2.88 -31.60
C ASP A 31 46.17 3.97 -30.80
N PHE A 32 44.95 4.29 -31.21
CA PHE A 32 44.02 5.12 -30.46
C PHE A 32 43.36 4.32 -29.31
N HIS A 33 44.18 3.73 -28.44
CA HIS A 33 43.75 3.03 -27.23
C HIS A 33 43.24 4.02 -26.17
N ASN A 34 42.13 4.69 -26.49
CA ASN A 34 41.47 5.66 -25.64
C ASN A 34 40.69 4.93 -24.54
N ALA A 35 41.25 4.88 -23.33
CA ALA A 35 40.60 4.28 -22.16
C ALA A 35 39.16 4.79 -21.94
N TYR A 36 38.87 6.04 -22.29
CA TYR A 36 37.53 6.63 -22.29
C TYR A 36 36.53 5.91 -23.22
N ILE A 37 36.95 5.52 -24.43
CA ILE A 37 36.07 4.81 -25.39
C ILE A 37 35.73 3.42 -24.83
N ASN A 38 36.73 2.70 -24.31
CA ASN A 38 36.54 1.39 -23.68
C ASN A 38 35.69 1.47 -22.40
N LEU A 39 35.81 2.56 -21.62
CA LEU A 39 34.94 2.84 -20.48
C LEU A 39 33.48 3.05 -20.90
N PHE A 40 33.21 3.92 -21.87
CA PHE A 40 31.85 4.19 -22.35
C PHE A 40 31.20 2.94 -22.99
N LYS A 41 31.96 2.21 -23.82
CA LYS A 41 31.53 0.92 -24.40
C LYS A 41 31.13 -0.08 -23.30
N THR A 42 31.98 -0.27 -22.29
CA THR A 42 31.69 -1.16 -21.15
C THR A 42 30.44 -0.71 -20.39
N ILE A 43 30.28 0.58 -20.12
CA ILE A 43 29.08 1.14 -19.46
C ILE A 43 27.82 0.82 -20.28
N VAL A 44 27.83 1.07 -21.60
CA VAL A 44 26.67 0.79 -22.47
C VAL A 44 26.34 -0.70 -22.51
N MET A 45 27.33 -1.59 -22.63
CA MET A 45 27.10 -3.04 -22.61
C MET A 45 26.54 -3.52 -21.27
N CYS A 46 27.06 -3.03 -20.14
CA CYS A 46 26.56 -3.37 -18.80
C CYS A 46 25.12 -2.88 -18.59
N LEU A 47 24.79 -1.66 -19.03
CA LEU A 47 23.44 -1.11 -18.91
C LEU A 47 22.44 -1.85 -19.82
N ALA A 48 22.78 -2.10 -21.08
CA ALA A 48 21.94 -2.84 -22.01
C ALA A 48 21.72 -4.29 -21.54
N GLY A 49 22.77 -4.95 -21.04
CA GLY A 49 22.67 -6.28 -20.43
C GLY A 49 21.75 -6.32 -19.22
N ALA A 50 21.81 -5.32 -18.33
CA ALA A 50 20.92 -5.21 -17.19
C ALA A 50 19.44 -4.98 -17.60
N GLN A 51 19.19 -4.20 -18.66
CA GLN A 51 17.84 -4.04 -19.22
C GLN A 51 17.32 -5.32 -19.88
N ILE A 52 18.17 -6.06 -20.61
CA ILE A 52 17.81 -7.38 -21.15
C ILE A 52 17.45 -8.37 -20.02
N VAL A 53 18.17 -8.36 -18.89
CA VAL A 53 17.82 -9.18 -17.71
C VAL A 53 16.46 -8.75 -17.11
N LYS A 54 16.16 -7.45 -17.07
CA LYS A 54 14.83 -6.93 -16.69
C LYS A 54 13.74 -7.44 -17.64
N GLU A 55 13.93 -7.36 -18.95
CA GLU A 55 12.93 -7.82 -19.93
C GLU A 55 12.75 -9.34 -19.91
N ILE A 56 13.82 -10.11 -19.72
CA ILE A 56 13.73 -11.57 -19.52
C ILE A 56 12.90 -11.89 -18.26
N TYR A 57 13.09 -11.18 -17.15
CA TYR A 57 12.28 -11.35 -15.95
C TYR A 57 10.80 -10.96 -16.17
N GLN A 58 10.54 -9.87 -16.89
CA GLN A 58 9.17 -9.46 -17.26
C GLN A 58 8.50 -10.49 -18.20
N PHE A 59 9.25 -11.06 -19.15
CA PHE A 59 8.78 -12.10 -20.06
C PHE A 59 8.46 -13.41 -19.31
N TYR A 60 9.34 -13.88 -18.40
CA TYR A 60 9.06 -15.07 -17.60
C TYR A 60 7.82 -14.90 -16.69
N THR A 61 7.63 -13.72 -16.10
CA THR A 61 6.51 -13.46 -15.18
C THR A 61 5.18 -13.23 -15.90
N ARG A 62 5.17 -12.61 -17.09
CA ARG A 62 3.93 -12.24 -17.83
C ARG A 62 3.64 -13.13 -19.05
N ARG A 63 4.61 -13.93 -19.51
CA ARG A 63 4.53 -14.83 -20.67
C ARG A 63 3.91 -14.12 -21.90
N TRP A 64 2.93 -14.74 -22.56
CA TRP A 64 2.29 -14.20 -23.77
C TRP A 64 1.69 -12.80 -23.61
N ALA A 65 1.27 -12.39 -22.39
CA ALA A 65 0.77 -11.05 -22.12
C ALA A 65 1.86 -9.95 -22.14
N TYR A 66 3.13 -10.33 -22.30
CA TYR A 66 4.25 -9.41 -22.49
C TYR A 66 4.41 -8.92 -23.95
N LEU A 67 3.84 -9.62 -24.95
CA LEU A 67 4.05 -9.33 -26.37
C LEU A 67 3.26 -8.08 -26.86
N SER A 68 3.67 -6.90 -26.39
CA SER A 68 3.23 -5.60 -26.90
C SER A 68 4.29 -5.01 -27.85
N LEU A 69 3.86 -4.11 -28.74
CA LEU A 69 4.79 -3.41 -29.64
C LEU A 69 5.78 -2.51 -28.88
N GLU A 70 5.38 -1.92 -27.76
CA GLU A 70 6.26 -1.12 -26.88
C GLU A 70 7.39 -2.01 -26.30
N ASN A 71 7.05 -3.20 -25.79
CA ASN A 71 8.01 -4.14 -25.20
C ASN A 71 8.93 -4.80 -26.25
N LEU A 72 8.40 -5.10 -27.45
CA LEU A 72 9.18 -5.65 -28.56
C LEU A 72 10.22 -4.63 -29.08
N LEU A 73 9.81 -3.36 -29.14
CA LEU A 73 10.67 -2.24 -29.53
C LEU A 73 11.77 -1.97 -28.48
N GLU A 74 11.48 -2.08 -27.18
CA GLU A 74 12.51 -2.05 -26.13
C GLU A 74 13.55 -3.18 -26.29
N ILE A 75 13.11 -4.44 -26.48
CA ILE A 75 14.03 -5.57 -26.72
C ILE A 75 14.88 -5.33 -27.98
N PHE A 76 14.31 -4.82 -29.06
CA PHE A 76 15.05 -4.49 -30.28
C PHE A 76 16.13 -3.42 -30.01
N ILE A 77 15.80 -2.35 -29.28
CA ILE A 77 16.76 -1.27 -28.97
C ILE A 77 17.91 -1.78 -28.10
N TYR A 78 17.64 -2.54 -27.04
CA TYR A 78 18.70 -3.06 -26.17
C TYR A 78 19.58 -4.12 -26.85
N THR A 79 19.01 -4.98 -27.71
CA THR A 79 19.80 -5.93 -28.52
C THR A 79 20.63 -5.22 -29.59
N ALA A 80 20.07 -4.21 -30.27
CA ALA A 80 20.81 -3.36 -31.22
C ALA A 80 21.97 -2.60 -30.53
N ALA A 81 21.76 -2.08 -29.32
CA ALA A 81 22.81 -1.41 -28.53
C ALA A 81 23.98 -2.34 -28.17
N ILE A 82 23.71 -3.63 -27.93
CA ILE A 82 24.77 -4.63 -27.72
C ILE A 82 25.48 -4.95 -29.04
N MET A 83 24.73 -5.23 -30.12
CA MET A 83 25.30 -5.61 -31.42
C MET A 83 26.12 -4.49 -32.09
N THR A 84 25.85 -3.22 -31.76
CA THR A 84 26.62 -2.07 -32.27
C THR A 84 27.86 -1.74 -31.43
N MET A 85 27.93 -2.25 -30.19
CA MET A 85 29.07 -2.08 -29.28
C MET A 85 30.00 -3.31 -29.22
N TYR A 86 29.56 -4.46 -29.73
CA TYR A 86 30.36 -5.68 -29.85
C TYR A 86 31.44 -5.58 -30.95
N ASP A 87 32.62 -6.13 -30.69
CA ASP A 87 33.75 -6.14 -31.62
C ASP A 87 33.72 -7.44 -32.43
N PHE A 88 33.35 -7.36 -33.71
CA PHE A 88 33.30 -8.53 -34.60
C PHE A 88 34.63 -8.86 -35.28
N SER A 89 35.67 -8.03 -35.12
CA SER A 89 37.00 -8.25 -35.71
C SER A 89 38.13 -7.84 -34.75
N PRO A 90 39.32 -8.45 -34.86
CA PRO A 90 40.49 -8.07 -34.05
C PRO A 90 40.89 -6.60 -34.23
N CYS A 91 40.65 -6.04 -35.43
CA CYS A 91 40.82 -4.62 -35.69
C CYS A 91 39.83 -3.75 -34.88
N SER A 92 38.57 -4.15 -34.76
CA SER A 92 37.56 -3.40 -34.00
C SER A 92 37.91 -3.31 -32.51
N GLU A 93 38.47 -4.38 -31.94
CA GLU A 93 38.96 -4.45 -30.55
C GLU A 93 40.10 -3.44 -30.27
N HIS A 94 41.05 -3.30 -31.19
CA HIS A 94 42.25 -2.46 -31.00
C HIS A 94 42.04 -1.00 -31.42
N SER A 95 41.28 -0.76 -32.49
CA SER A 95 41.13 0.56 -33.12
C SER A 95 39.76 1.24 -32.94
N ALA A 96 38.79 0.53 -32.34
CA ALA A 96 37.38 0.95 -32.21
C ALA A 96 36.64 1.22 -33.54
N ILE A 97 37.23 0.92 -34.70
CA ILE A 97 36.55 1.02 -36.02
C ILE A 97 35.40 0.01 -36.08
N ARG A 98 34.26 0.40 -36.67
CA ARG A 98 33.01 -0.39 -36.75
C ARG A 98 32.66 -0.78 -38.18
N LEU A 99 31.98 -1.91 -38.32
CA LEU A 99 31.48 -2.41 -39.61
C LEU A 99 30.34 -1.51 -40.13
N ASN A 100 30.18 -1.39 -41.45
CA ASN A 100 29.15 -0.53 -42.04
C ASN A 100 27.72 -0.89 -41.60
N TRP A 101 27.40 -2.17 -41.42
CA TRP A 101 26.09 -2.59 -40.91
C TRP A 101 25.85 -2.16 -39.46
N GLN A 102 26.90 -2.05 -38.63
CA GLN A 102 26.77 -1.53 -37.26
C GLN A 102 26.41 -0.04 -37.26
N TRP A 103 26.95 0.76 -38.18
CA TRP A 103 26.55 2.17 -38.34
C TRP A 103 25.08 2.32 -38.76
N MET A 104 24.59 1.47 -39.68
CA MET A 104 23.18 1.45 -40.06
C MET A 104 22.28 1.04 -38.89
N LEU A 105 22.63 -0.03 -38.16
CA LEU A 105 21.89 -0.51 -37.00
C LEU A 105 21.90 0.50 -35.84
N ALA A 106 23.01 1.20 -35.60
CA ALA A 106 23.13 2.25 -34.58
C ALA A 106 22.24 3.46 -34.92
N THR A 107 22.18 3.84 -36.20
CA THR A 107 21.31 4.93 -36.68
C THR A 107 19.83 4.57 -36.47
N LEU A 108 19.42 3.38 -36.90
CA LEU A 108 18.06 2.88 -36.72
C LEU A 108 17.68 2.71 -35.24
N GLY A 109 18.56 2.11 -34.43
CA GLY A 109 18.35 1.92 -32.99
C GLY A 109 18.25 3.25 -32.23
N THR A 110 19.07 4.25 -32.60
CA THR A 110 19.00 5.60 -32.02
C THR A 110 17.68 6.29 -32.38
N PHE A 111 17.25 6.22 -33.65
CA PHE A 111 15.95 6.76 -34.07
C PHE A 111 14.79 6.12 -33.30
N LEU A 112 14.76 4.78 -33.22
CA LEU A 112 13.73 4.05 -32.47
C LEU A 112 13.78 4.33 -30.96
N ALA A 113 14.94 4.62 -30.38
CA ALA A 113 15.07 5.05 -28.98
C ALA A 113 14.43 6.44 -28.74
N TRP A 114 14.58 7.39 -29.68
CA TRP A 114 13.86 8.67 -29.62
C TRP A 114 12.35 8.49 -29.79
N ILE A 115 11.90 7.60 -30.66
CA ILE A 115 10.47 7.24 -30.77
C ILE A 115 9.98 6.59 -29.45
N ASN A 116 10.76 5.71 -28.82
CA ASN A 116 10.39 5.13 -27.53
C ASN A 116 10.27 6.19 -26.43
N LEU A 117 11.19 7.16 -26.40
CA LEU A 117 11.14 8.29 -25.47
C LEU A 117 9.85 9.11 -25.66
N LEU A 118 9.42 9.35 -26.90
CA LEU A 118 8.13 10.00 -27.19
C LEU A 118 6.93 9.13 -26.74
N LEU A 119 6.98 7.81 -26.92
CA LEU A 119 5.95 6.87 -26.44
C LEU A 119 5.88 6.78 -24.90
N LEU A 120 7.00 7.00 -24.20
CA LEU A 120 7.07 7.15 -22.74
C LEU A 120 6.53 8.52 -22.30
N ILE A 121 6.89 9.60 -22.98
CA ILE A 121 6.37 10.96 -22.72
C ILE A 121 4.85 11.02 -22.94
N ARG A 122 4.30 10.24 -23.89
CA ARG A 122 2.84 10.06 -24.10
C ARG A 122 2.12 9.53 -22.85
N LYS A 123 2.80 8.80 -21.96
CA LYS A 123 2.23 8.33 -20.67
C LYS A 123 2.12 9.45 -19.62
N LEU A 124 2.71 10.62 -19.85
CA LEU A 124 2.67 11.77 -18.94
C LEU A 124 1.46 12.68 -19.24
N PRO A 125 0.61 13.01 -18.24
CA PRO A 125 -0.71 13.61 -18.45
C PRO A 125 -0.72 15.09 -18.91
N ARG A 126 0.44 15.67 -19.26
CA ARG A 126 0.56 17.05 -19.78
C ARG A 126 1.18 17.15 -21.17
N PHE A 127 1.98 16.17 -21.61
CA PHE A 127 2.75 16.26 -22.84
C PHE A 127 2.15 15.48 -24.02
N GLY A 128 1.30 14.49 -23.77
CA GLY A 128 0.69 13.68 -24.84
C GLY A 128 -0.18 14.46 -25.84
N ILE A 129 -0.73 15.62 -25.46
CA ILE A 129 -1.59 16.45 -26.32
C ILE A 129 -0.77 17.18 -27.40
N PHE A 130 0.40 17.73 -27.05
CA PHE A 130 1.22 18.53 -27.97
C PHE A 130 1.78 17.74 -29.15
N VAL A 131 1.97 16.41 -29.01
CA VAL A 131 2.54 15.56 -30.07
C VAL A 131 1.53 15.29 -31.19
N LEU A 132 0.22 15.30 -30.89
CA LEU A 132 -0.84 15.10 -31.89
C LEU A 132 -1.01 16.33 -32.80
N MET A 133 -0.76 17.53 -32.27
CA MET A 133 -0.99 18.82 -32.94
C MET A 133 0.04 19.16 -34.05
N PHE A 134 1.03 18.30 -34.31
CA PHE A 134 2.20 18.61 -35.14
C PHE A 134 2.22 17.86 -36.49
N VAL A 135 1.21 17.06 -36.81
CA VAL A 135 1.27 16.04 -37.89
C VAL A 135 0.53 16.46 -39.17
N ASP A 136 -0.52 17.28 -39.09
CA ASP A 136 -1.33 17.63 -40.27
C ASP A 136 -0.70 18.75 -41.11
N ASN A 137 -0.41 18.43 -42.37
CA ASN A 137 -0.04 19.39 -43.40
C ASN A 137 -0.74 19.01 -44.72
N ARG A 138 -1.31 20.00 -45.42
CA ARG A 138 -2.50 19.79 -46.28
C ARG A 138 -2.16 19.53 -47.75
N PRO A 139 -3.03 18.81 -48.48
CA PRO A 139 -4.03 19.52 -49.29
C PRO A 139 -5.45 18.94 -49.15
N GLU A 140 -6.47 19.80 -49.27
CA GLU A 140 -7.71 19.63 -48.51
C GLU A 140 -8.83 18.84 -49.20
N PHE A 141 -8.90 18.89 -50.53
CA PHE A 141 -9.98 18.27 -51.32
C PHE A 141 -9.49 17.62 -52.62
N SER A 142 -8.18 17.49 -52.80
CA SER A 142 -7.56 17.00 -54.05
C SER A 142 -7.79 15.51 -54.33
N THR A 143 -8.22 14.74 -53.33
CA THR A 143 -8.51 13.31 -53.44
C THR A 143 -9.68 12.94 -52.53
N ILE A 144 -10.45 11.91 -52.90
CA ILE A 144 -11.63 11.45 -52.12
C ILE A 144 -11.29 11.17 -50.64
N PRO A 145 -10.17 10.52 -50.28
CA PRO A 145 -9.78 10.34 -48.88
C PRO A 145 -9.52 11.68 -48.15
N MET A 146 -8.85 12.65 -48.78
CA MET A 146 -8.62 13.95 -48.17
C MET A 146 -9.92 14.73 -47.98
N SER A 147 -10.86 14.65 -48.93
CA SER A 147 -12.18 15.26 -48.76
C SER A 147 -12.94 14.70 -47.55
N ILE A 148 -12.79 13.40 -47.25
CA ILE A 148 -13.34 12.78 -46.04
C ILE A 148 -12.61 13.31 -44.79
N VAL A 149 -11.28 13.30 -44.77
CA VAL A 149 -10.47 13.84 -43.66
C VAL A 149 -10.81 15.30 -43.37
N LYS A 150 -10.86 16.16 -44.39
CA LYS A 150 -11.20 17.59 -44.24
C LYS A 150 -12.64 17.80 -43.76
N THR A 151 -13.58 16.94 -44.15
CA THR A 151 -14.96 16.96 -43.61
C THR A 151 -15.00 16.55 -42.14
N LEU A 152 -14.19 15.57 -41.72
CA LEU A 152 -14.03 15.21 -40.30
C LEU A 152 -13.36 16.33 -39.49
N VAL A 153 -12.34 16.99 -40.04
CA VAL A 153 -11.68 18.17 -39.41
C VAL A 153 -12.66 19.35 -39.24
N MET A 154 -13.52 19.60 -40.22
CA MET A 154 -14.62 20.56 -40.07
C MET A 154 -15.68 20.13 -39.03
N THR A 155 -15.92 18.81 -38.91
CA THR A 155 -16.81 18.26 -37.87
C THR A 155 -16.21 18.40 -36.47
N ILE A 156 -14.88 18.35 -36.35
CA ILE A 156 -14.13 18.65 -35.11
C ILE A 156 -14.26 20.14 -34.72
N GLY A 157 -14.50 21.02 -35.70
CA GLY A 157 -14.79 22.45 -35.49
C GLY A 157 -13.83 23.40 -36.22
N GLU A 158 -12.85 22.90 -36.96
CA GLU A 158 -11.89 23.73 -37.69
C GLU A 158 -12.47 24.23 -39.02
N MET A 159 -13.03 25.44 -38.98
CA MET A 159 -13.84 26.02 -40.04
C MET A 159 -13.17 27.21 -40.73
N GLU A 160 -12.62 27.00 -41.94
CA GLU A 160 -11.89 28.02 -42.70
C GLU A 160 -12.64 28.52 -43.95
N TYR A 161 -13.60 29.43 -43.75
CA TYR A 161 -14.40 29.98 -44.86
C TYR A 161 -13.56 30.54 -46.03
N ASN A 162 -12.50 31.30 -45.73
CA ASN A 162 -11.68 31.91 -46.77
C ASN A 162 -10.87 30.87 -47.56
N GLY A 163 -10.20 29.94 -46.88
CA GLY A 163 -9.38 28.90 -47.54
C GLY A 163 -10.18 27.99 -48.48
N ILE A 164 -11.47 27.78 -48.18
CA ILE A 164 -12.36 26.90 -48.95
C ILE A 164 -13.06 27.64 -50.11
N PHE A 165 -13.50 28.90 -49.90
CA PHE A 165 -14.38 29.62 -50.84
C PHE A 165 -13.76 30.88 -51.48
N HIS A 166 -12.63 31.36 -50.99
CA HIS A 166 -11.92 32.55 -51.50
C HIS A 166 -10.41 32.25 -51.53
N GLY A 167 -10.02 31.30 -52.39
CA GLY A 167 -8.63 30.88 -52.55
C GLY A 167 -7.67 32.03 -52.86
N THR A 168 -6.41 31.89 -52.45
CA THR A 168 -5.35 32.85 -52.78
C THR A 168 -5.10 32.88 -54.29
N VAL A 169 -4.87 34.08 -54.81
CA VAL A 169 -4.92 34.44 -56.25
C VAL A 169 -4.04 33.57 -57.15
N ASP A 170 -2.95 33.02 -56.63
CA ASP A 170 -1.85 32.44 -57.42
C ASP A 170 -2.03 30.97 -57.85
N VAL A 171 -3.18 30.32 -57.61
CA VAL A 171 -3.34 28.86 -57.85
C VAL A 171 -4.61 28.43 -58.59
N HIS A 172 -5.77 29.05 -58.34
CA HIS A 172 -7.04 28.73 -59.05
C HIS A 172 -7.84 30.00 -59.32
N GLU A 173 -8.11 30.28 -60.59
CA GLU A 173 -8.76 31.53 -61.05
C GLU A 173 -10.30 31.48 -60.99
N GLU A 174 -10.89 30.28 -60.89
CA GLU A 174 -12.35 30.09 -60.82
C GLU A 174 -12.86 29.90 -59.39
N SER A 175 -13.76 30.79 -58.94
CA SER A 175 -14.53 30.58 -57.72
C SER A 175 -15.61 29.51 -57.95
N LEU A 176 -15.40 28.31 -57.40
CA LEU A 176 -16.28 27.13 -57.58
C LEU A 176 -17.78 27.36 -57.30
N PHE A 177 -18.12 28.36 -56.47
CA PHE A 177 -19.49 28.83 -56.27
C PHE A 177 -19.55 30.35 -56.24
N SER A 178 -20.66 30.90 -56.73
CA SER A 178 -20.94 32.33 -56.56
C SER A 178 -21.13 32.65 -55.08
N LYS A 179 -20.69 33.85 -54.65
CA LYS A 179 -20.70 34.26 -53.24
C LYS A 179 -22.09 34.16 -52.59
N ALA A 180 -23.15 34.38 -53.38
CA ALA A 180 -24.55 34.25 -52.96
C ALA A 180 -24.97 32.82 -52.57
N ILE A 181 -24.33 31.78 -53.13
CA ILE A 181 -24.62 30.37 -52.83
C ILE A 181 -23.67 29.83 -51.75
N ALA A 182 -22.39 30.25 -51.78
CA ALA A 182 -21.39 29.80 -50.82
C ALA A 182 -21.75 30.13 -49.35
N PHE A 183 -22.21 31.35 -49.07
CA PHE A 183 -22.58 31.78 -47.72
C PHE A 183 -23.70 30.93 -47.06
N PRO A 184 -24.91 30.77 -47.66
CA PRO A 184 -25.98 30.02 -47.01
C PRO A 184 -25.66 28.52 -46.86
N VAL A 185 -24.95 27.91 -47.82
CA VAL A 185 -24.52 26.50 -47.73
C VAL A 185 -23.53 26.31 -46.58
N PHE A 186 -22.52 27.18 -46.47
CA PHE A 186 -21.54 27.14 -45.37
C PHE A 186 -22.22 27.38 -44.02
N PHE A 187 -23.12 28.35 -43.92
CA PHE A 187 -23.85 28.64 -42.68
C PHE A 187 -24.70 27.46 -42.21
N LEU A 188 -25.46 26.82 -43.11
CA LEU A 188 -26.24 25.63 -42.80
C LEU A 188 -25.35 24.47 -42.32
N PHE A 189 -24.20 24.28 -42.97
CA PHE A 189 -23.22 23.26 -42.60
C PHE A 189 -22.61 23.51 -41.21
N CYS A 190 -22.28 24.77 -40.85
CA CYS A 190 -21.85 25.14 -39.49
C CYS A 190 -22.89 24.76 -38.42
N VAL A 191 -24.18 25.03 -38.66
CA VAL A 191 -25.25 24.69 -37.71
C VAL A 191 -25.40 23.17 -37.58
N LEU A 192 -25.38 22.44 -38.69
CA LEU A 192 -25.56 20.98 -38.68
C LEU A 192 -24.38 20.25 -38.03
N MET A 193 -23.14 20.55 -38.43
CA MET A 193 -21.95 19.81 -37.98
C MET A 193 -21.41 20.36 -36.66
N THR A 194 -21.10 21.66 -36.63
CA THR A 194 -20.37 22.30 -35.51
C THR A 194 -21.25 22.54 -34.28
N ILE A 195 -22.58 22.70 -34.46
CA ILE A 195 -23.51 22.93 -33.34
C ILE A 195 -24.33 21.67 -33.02
N LEU A 196 -25.07 21.09 -33.99
CA LEU A 196 -25.98 19.98 -33.68
C LEU A 196 -25.26 18.64 -33.51
N LEU A 197 -24.42 18.24 -34.47
CA LEU A 197 -23.70 16.96 -34.43
C LEU A 197 -22.71 16.92 -33.25
N MET A 198 -21.92 17.99 -33.06
CA MET A 198 -20.97 18.05 -31.95
C MET A 198 -21.62 18.01 -30.57
N ASN A 199 -22.67 18.79 -30.30
CA ASN A 199 -23.34 18.72 -28.99
C ASN A 199 -24.03 17.36 -28.75
N LEU A 200 -24.49 16.68 -29.81
CA LEU A 200 -25.01 15.31 -29.70
C LEU A 200 -23.92 14.28 -29.36
N LEU A 201 -22.77 14.32 -30.06
CA LEU A 201 -21.64 13.43 -29.78
C LEU A 201 -21.04 13.69 -28.40
N VAL A 202 -20.89 14.95 -28.01
CA VAL A 202 -20.43 15.32 -26.66
C VAL A 202 -21.45 14.85 -25.62
N GLY A 203 -22.76 14.97 -25.86
CA GLY A 203 -23.79 14.44 -24.96
C GLY A 203 -23.65 12.93 -24.71
N LEU A 204 -23.58 12.13 -25.79
CA LEU A 204 -23.40 10.68 -25.70
C LEU A 204 -22.08 10.31 -25.03
N ALA A 205 -20.97 10.93 -25.46
CA ALA A 205 -19.65 10.68 -24.88
C ALA A 205 -19.54 11.13 -23.42
N VAL A 206 -20.31 12.13 -22.98
CA VAL A 206 -20.36 12.60 -21.59
C VAL A 206 -21.08 11.61 -20.68
N ASP A 207 -22.04 10.83 -21.18
CA ASP A 207 -22.67 9.77 -20.39
C ASP A 207 -21.84 8.47 -20.40
N ASP A 208 -21.25 8.10 -21.53
CA ASP A 208 -20.29 6.99 -21.59
C ASP A 208 -19.06 7.24 -20.71
N ILE A 209 -18.44 8.43 -20.78
CA ILE A 209 -17.21 8.73 -20.05
C ILE A 209 -17.40 8.73 -18.53
N LYS A 210 -18.58 9.10 -18.00
CA LYS A 210 -18.88 8.95 -16.56
C LYS A 210 -18.76 7.48 -16.14
N SER A 211 -19.43 6.59 -16.89
CA SER A 211 -19.41 5.16 -16.59
C SER A 211 -18.05 4.51 -16.83
N VAL A 212 -17.25 5.04 -17.76
CA VAL A 212 -15.88 4.58 -18.05
C VAL A 212 -14.89 5.13 -17.04
N GLN A 213 -15.05 6.37 -16.56
CA GLN A 213 -14.19 6.99 -15.55
C GLN A 213 -14.31 6.26 -14.21
N GLU A 214 -15.53 5.97 -13.74
CA GLU A 214 -15.76 5.18 -12.51
C GLU A 214 -15.05 3.82 -12.59
N LYS A 215 -15.22 3.11 -13.71
CA LYS A 215 -14.52 1.84 -13.99
C LYS A 215 -13.00 2.01 -14.09
N ALA A 216 -12.51 3.12 -14.65
CA ALA A 216 -11.10 3.41 -14.81
C ALA A 216 -10.40 3.81 -13.51
N GLU A 217 -11.08 4.51 -12.60
CA GLU A 217 -10.56 4.84 -11.26
C GLU A 217 -10.45 3.57 -10.41
N LEU A 218 -11.48 2.72 -10.40
CA LEU A 218 -11.41 1.38 -9.80
C LEU A 218 -10.31 0.52 -10.46
N LYS A 219 -10.16 0.57 -11.79
CA LYS A 219 -9.13 -0.21 -12.49
C LYS A 219 -7.72 0.31 -12.23
N ARG A 220 -7.54 1.63 -12.05
CA ARG A 220 -6.29 2.27 -11.63
C ARG A 220 -5.90 1.83 -10.21
N LEU A 221 -6.85 1.83 -9.29
CA LEU A 221 -6.64 1.34 -7.92
C LEU A 221 -6.28 -0.15 -7.91
N SER A 222 -6.99 -1.00 -8.67
CA SER A 222 -6.61 -2.40 -8.91
C SER A 222 -5.18 -2.50 -9.42
N MET A 223 -4.79 -1.74 -10.45
CA MET A 223 -3.46 -1.81 -11.03
C MET A 223 -2.35 -1.33 -10.05
N GLN A 224 -2.65 -0.36 -9.19
CA GLN A 224 -1.74 0.05 -8.12
C GLN A 224 -1.59 -1.04 -7.05
N VAL A 225 -2.68 -1.67 -6.63
CA VAL A 225 -2.65 -2.81 -5.69
C VAL A 225 -1.91 -4.01 -6.30
N ASP A 226 -2.19 -4.35 -7.56
CA ASP A 226 -1.50 -5.41 -8.31
C ASP A 226 0.02 -5.15 -8.40
N LEU A 227 0.43 -3.90 -8.62
CA LEU A 227 1.84 -3.49 -8.64
C LEU A 227 2.48 -3.59 -7.25
N VAL A 228 1.81 -3.09 -6.20
CA VAL A 228 2.29 -3.18 -4.82
C VAL A 228 2.41 -4.65 -4.39
N LEU A 229 1.46 -5.51 -4.73
CA LEU A 229 1.50 -6.95 -4.44
C LEU A 229 2.61 -7.68 -5.23
N GLN A 230 2.87 -7.30 -6.49
CA GLN A 230 4.02 -7.82 -7.25
C GLN A 230 5.36 -7.43 -6.59
N VAL A 231 5.51 -6.16 -6.20
CA VAL A 231 6.71 -5.66 -5.52
C VAL A 231 6.88 -6.27 -4.11
N GLU A 232 5.78 -6.42 -3.37
CA GLU A 232 5.75 -7.07 -2.05
C GLU A 232 6.19 -8.54 -2.11
N ARG A 233 5.63 -9.33 -3.03
CA ARG A 233 6.01 -10.73 -3.22
C ARG A 233 7.48 -10.86 -3.65
N SER A 234 7.95 -9.96 -4.54
CA SER A 234 9.35 -9.91 -4.95
C SER A 234 10.30 -9.56 -3.80
N MET A 235 9.92 -8.63 -2.92
CA MET A 235 10.75 -8.18 -1.79
C MET A 235 10.53 -8.96 -0.47
N SER A 236 10.03 -10.19 -0.53
CA SER A 236 9.80 -11.07 0.64
C SER A 236 11.02 -11.19 1.59
N PHE A 237 12.24 -11.30 1.03
CA PHE A 237 13.48 -11.38 1.82
C PHE A 237 13.80 -10.07 2.56
N TRP A 238 13.64 -8.92 1.88
CA TRP A 238 13.88 -7.60 2.46
C TRP A 238 12.83 -7.24 3.51
N ARG A 239 11.57 -7.63 3.31
CA ARG A 239 10.50 -7.50 4.30
C ARG A 239 10.89 -8.12 5.65
N LYS A 240 11.27 -9.40 5.67
CA LYS A 240 11.68 -10.10 6.91
C LYS A 240 12.87 -9.46 7.64
N LYS A 241 13.70 -8.67 6.94
CA LYS A 241 14.87 -7.98 7.51
C LYS A 241 14.60 -6.53 7.93
N PHE A 242 13.57 -5.87 7.38
CA PHE A 242 13.27 -4.45 7.63
C PHE A 242 11.94 -4.19 8.36
N THR A 243 11.04 -5.17 8.49
CA THR A 243 9.85 -5.06 9.34
C THR A 243 10.25 -5.02 10.82
N ARG A 244 10.21 -3.83 11.43
CA ARG A 244 10.36 -3.67 12.88
C ARG A 244 9.06 -4.03 13.59
N SER A 245 9.08 -5.11 14.37
CA SER A 245 7.96 -5.57 15.19
C SER A 245 7.60 -4.66 16.39
N ARG A 246 8.25 -3.51 16.55
CA ARG A 246 7.98 -2.56 17.64
C ARG A 246 8.32 -1.14 17.19
N LEU A 247 7.31 -0.27 17.15
CA LEU A 247 7.45 1.16 16.91
C LEU A 247 7.40 1.87 18.26
N SER A 248 8.32 2.81 18.51
CA SER A 248 8.30 3.66 19.71
C SER A 248 8.09 5.10 19.28
N PHE A 249 6.93 5.64 19.60
CA PHE A 249 6.56 7.01 19.25
C PHE A 249 7.15 7.99 20.28
N TYR A 250 7.70 9.10 19.80
CA TYR A 250 8.31 10.14 20.64
C TYR A 250 7.77 11.52 20.19
N PRO A 251 6.72 12.06 20.82
CA PRO A 251 5.88 13.12 20.25
C PRO A 251 6.57 14.47 20.01
N ASN A 252 7.82 14.66 20.44
CA ASN A 252 8.60 15.88 20.22
C ASN A 252 9.96 15.67 19.52
N ARG A 253 10.23 14.47 18.97
CA ARG A 253 11.57 14.13 18.42
C ARG A 253 11.61 14.06 16.89
N ILE A 254 11.69 15.22 16.24
CA ILE A 254 11.80 15.33 14.77
C ILE A 254 13.11 14.67 14.27
N THR A 255 12.99 13.48 13.70
CA THR A 255 14.09 12.71 13.09
C THR A 255 14.78 13.50 11.97
N LYS A 256 16.11 13.35 11.83
CA LYS A 256 16.92 13.97 10.75
C LYS A 256 16.29 13.78 9.35
N TRP A 257 15.63 12.64 9.12
CA TRP A 257 14.91 12.33 7.88
C TRP A 257 13.67 13.20 7.64
N LYS A 258 12.78 13.41 8.62
CA LYS A 258 11.67 14.39 8.50
C LYS A 258 12.22 15.81 8.26
N ARG A 259 13.39 16.15 8.82
CA ARG A 259 14.07 17.45 8.56
C ARG A 259 14.61 17.57 7.13
N PHE A 260 15.28 16.54 6.60
CA PHE A 260 15.80 16.52 5.22
C PHE A 260 14.68 16.52 4.18
N ARG A 261 13.62 15.72 4.38
CA ARG A 261 12.50 15.60 3.44
C ARG A 261 11.69 16.89 3.31
N ARG A 262 11.48 17.64 4.41
CA ARG A 262 10.86 18.97 4.41
C ARG A 262 11.61 20.00 3.53
N LEU A 263 12.92 19.84 3.34
CA LEU A 263 13.74 20.71 2.49
C LEU A 263 13.46 20.50 0.99
N PHE A 264 12.87 19.36 0.60
CA PHE A 264 12.52 18.99 -0.77
C PHE A 264 11.02 19.13 -1.10
N GLY A 265 10.25 19.84 -0.26
CA GLY A 265 8.87 20.26 -0.58
C GLY A 265 7.81 19.17 -0.61
N ALA A 266 8.11 17.94 -0.16
CA ALA A 266 7.20 16.79 -0.17
C ALA A 266 6.12 16.84 0.94
N ASN A 267 5.48 18.01 1.13
CA ASN A 267 4.68 18.31 2.33
C ASN A 267 3.22 17.85 2.24
N GLN A 268 2.70 17.53 1.05
CA GLN A 268 1.25 17.35 0.80
C GLN A 268 0.71 15.93 1.13
N LEU A 269 1.55 15.03 1.66
CA LEU A 269 1.16 13.67 2.08
C LEU A 269 1.38 13.42 3.59
N ASP A 270 2.36 14.09 4.22
CA ASP A 270 2.61 13.95 5.66
C ASP A 270 1.41 14.45 6.49
N ASP A 271 0.70 15.51 6.04
CA ASP A 271 -0.40 16.17 6.77
C ASP A 271 -1.63 15.28 6.98
N TYR A 272 -1.95 14.41 6.02
CA TYR A 272 -3.03 13.42 6.17
C TYR A 272 -2.58 12.24 7.04
N SER A 273 -1.32 11.79 6.91
CA SER A 273 -0.82 10.61 7.62
C SER A 273 -0.56 10.86 9.11
N ASP A 274 0.05 11.99 9.47
CA ASP A 274 0.33 12.32 10.89
C ASP A 274 -0.98 12.53 11.68
N VAL A 275 -2.08 12.95 11.04
CA VAL A 275 -3.40 13.10 11.68
C VAL A 275 -4.03 11.74 12.05
N TYR A 276 -4.07 10.79 11.12
CA TYR A 276 -4.65 9.46 11.38
C TYR A 276 -3.85 8.67 12.44
N ASP A 277 -2.52 8.67 12.36
CA ASP A 277 -1.66 8.04 13.37
C ASP A 277 -1.86 8.65 14.76
N GLN A 278 -2.06 9.97 14.85
CA GLN A 278 -2.26 10.66 16.12
C GLN A 278 -3.66 10.44 16.70
N GLN A 279 -4.71 10.42 15.88
CA GLN A 279 -6.08 10.09 16.35
C GLN A 279 -6.16 8.64 16.87
N ALA A 280 -5.60 7.67 16.14
CA ALA A 280 -5.64 6.26 16.56
C ALA A 280 -4.93 6.03 17.91
N ALA A 281 -3.76 6.64 18.11
CA ALA A 281 -3.03 6.56 19.37
C ALA A 281 -3.76 7.27 20.54
N GLU A 282 -4.52 8.34 20.24
CA GLU A 282 -5.30 9.07 21.24
C GLU A 282 -6.58 8.31 21.62
N GLU A 283 -7.24 7.64 20.67
CA GLU A 283 -8.36 6.72 20.95
C GLU A 283 -7.91 5.53 21.81
N GLU A 284 -6.84 4.82 21.44
CA GLU A 284 -6.29 3.70 22.22
C GLU A 284 -5.90 4.14 23.65
N SER A 285 -5.23 5.30 23.77
CA SER A 285 -4.92 5.89 25.08
C SER A 285 -6.17 6.24 25.89
N SER A 286 -7.25 6.70 25.23
CA SER A 286 -8.52 7.01 25.90
C SER A 286 -9.25 5.77 26.40
N GLY A 287 -9.22 4.68 25.63
CA GLY A 287 -9.80 3.38 26.01
C GLY A 287 -9.12 2.82 27.26
N LEU A 288 -7.78 2.71 27.22
CA LEU A 288 -6.99 2.21 28.35
C LEU A 288 -7.16 3.06 29.62
N LYS A 289 -7.29 4.39 29.49
CA LYS A 289 -7.58 5.29 30.62
C LYS A 289 -8.97 5.04 31.23
N ARG A 290 -10.00 4.75 30.42
CA ARG A 290 -11.35 4.42 30.89
C ARG A 290 -11.36 3.09 31.65
N GLU A 291 -10.69 2.07 31.10
CA GLU A 291 -10.59 0.75 31.71
C GLU A 291 -9.84 0.78 33.06
N LEU A 292 -8.69 1.47 33.12
CA LEU A 292 -7.97 1.71 34.37
C LEU A 292 -8.79 2.53 35.39
N GLY A 293 -9.66 3.43 34.92
CA GLY A 293 -10.62 4.15 35.75
C GLY A 293 -11.63 3.22 36.41
N MET A 294 -12.31 2.38 35.62
CA MET A 294 -13.28 1.41 36.10
C MET A 294 -12.66 0.36 37.04
N GLN A 295 -11.45 -0.14 36.73
CA GLN A 295 -10.72 -1.03 37.64
C GLN A 295 -10.40 -0.35 38.97
N ARG A 296 -10.01 0.93 38.97
CA ARG A 296 -9.74 1.67 40.20
C ARG A 296 -10.99 1.92 41.04
N GLU A 297 -12.12 2.20 40.40
CA GLU A 297 -13.41 2.35 41.10
C GLU A 297 -13.86 1.03 41.74
N LEU A 298 -13.72 -0.10 41.03
CA LEU A 298 -13.97 -1.43 41.57
C LEU A 298 -13.06 -1.77 42.77
N ILE A 299 -11.77 -1.40 42.70
CA ILE A 299 -10.82 -1.58 43.82
C ILE A 299 -11.24 -0.74 45.04
N ASN A 300 -11.61 0.53 44.84
CA ASN A 300 -12.09 1.39 45.94
C ASN A 300 -13.35 0.82 46.60
N HIS A 301 -14.29 0.28 45.81
CA HIS A 301 -15.52 -0.35 46.32
C HIS A 301 -15.23 -1.65 47.08
N LEU A 302 -14.34 -2.50 46.56
CA LEU A 302 -13.85 -3.70 47.26
C LEU A 302 -13.19 -3.36 48.58
N GLN A 303 -12.33 -2.33 48.62
CA GLN A 303 -11.69 -1.87 49.85
C GLN A 303 -12.73 -1.39 50.87
N THR A 304 -13.70 -0.57 50.45
CA THR A 304 -14.79 -0.10 51.32
C THR A 304 -15.60 -1.25 51.94
N ASN A 305 -15.85 -2.31 51.16
CA ASN A 305 -16.53 -3.51 51.65
C ASN A 305 -15.66 -4.31 52.65
N VAL A 306 -14.35 -4.39 52.45
CA VAL A 306 -13.41 -5.00 53.41
C VAL A 306 -13.37 -4.22 54.72
N ASP A 307 -13.30 -2.89 54.65
CA ASP A 307 -13.31 -2.01 55.83
C ASP A 307 -14.61 -2.18 56.64
N TYR A 308 -15.77 -2.25 55.96
CA TYR A 308 -17.07 -2.54 56.60
C TYR A 308 -17.14 -3.93 57.23
N LEU A 309 -16.64 -4.97 56.54
CA LEU A 309 -16.59 -6.33 57.10
C LEU A 309 -15.69 -6.40 58.33
N TYR A 310 -14.56 -5.69 58.33
CA TYR A 310 -13.66 -5.58 59.47
C TYR A 310 -14.34 -4.88 60.66
N GLU A 311 -15.04 -3.77 60.44
CA GLU A 311 -15.83 -3.09 61.49
C GLU A 311 -16.89 -4.01 62.12
N LYS A 312 -17.56 -4.85 61.30
CA LYS A 312 -18.52 -5.85 61.79
C LYS A 312 -17.84 -6.98 62.57
N GLN A 313 -16.68 -7.44 62.12
CA GLN A 313 -15.92 -8.49 62.80
C GLN A 313 -15.46 -8.06 64.19
N VAL A 314 -14.94 -6.83 64.33
CA VAL A 314 -14.57 -6.25 65.64
C VAL A 314 -15.80 -6.17 66.56
N LYS A 315 -16.90 -5.58 66.09
CA LYS A 315 -18.14 -5.45 66.90
C LYS A 315 -18.76 -6.79 67.30
N PHE A 316 -18.56 -7.84 66.51
CA PHE A 316 -18.98 -9.20 66.88
C PHE A 316 -18.05 -9.80 67.95
N GLN A 317 -16.75 -9.53 67.88
CA GLN A 317 -15.77 -9.93 68.89
C GLN A 317 -16.02 -9.25 70.24
N ASP A 318 -16.25 -7.92 70.25
CA ASP A 318 -16.62 -7.15 71.46
C ASP A 318 -17.89 -7.72 72.13
N MET A 319 -18.87 -8.12 71.31
CA MET A 319 -20.13 -8.71 71.77
C MET A 319 -19.93 -10.10 72.38
N LEU A 320 -19.06 -10.93 71.79
CA LEU A 320 -18.69 -12.23 72.37
C LEU A 320 -17.96 -12.08 73.70
N GLU A 321 -17.07 -11.09 73.83
CA GLU A 321 -16.36 -10.81 75.08
C GLU A 321 -17.32 -10.40 76.20
N SER A 322 -18.27 -9.49 75.94
CA SER A 322 -19.30 -9.12 76.92
C SER A 322 -20.29 -10.27 77.24
N ILE A 323 -20.51 -11.21 76.31
CA ILE A 323 -21.28 -12.43 76.59
C ILE A 323 -20.51 -13.38 77.49
N MET A 324 -19.20 -13.56 77.29
CA MET A 324 -18.36 -14.38 78.17
C MET A 324 -18.28 -13.78 79.58
N GLU A 325 -18.06 -12.47 79.73
CA GLU A 325 -18.06 -11.77 81.02
C GLU A 325 -19.39 -11.97 81.79
N LYS A 326 -20.52 -11.90 81.08
CA LYS A 326 -21.85 -12.20 81.66
C LYS A 326 -22.03 -13.65 82.04
N LEU A 327 -21.52 -14.60 81.25
CA LEU A 327 -21.54 -16.02 81.61
C LEU A 327 -20.63 -16.33 82.81
N GLU A 328 -19.46 -15.72 82.91
CA GLU A 328 -18.56 -15.89 84.07
C GLU A 328 -19.15 -15.32 85.35
N THR A 329 -19.76 -14.14 85.29
CA THR A 329 -20.43 -13.52 86.46
C THR A 329 -21.63 -14.34 86.92
N ILE A 330 -22.54 -14.73 86.02
CA ILE A 330 -23.67 -15.65 86.30
C ILE A 330 -23.17 -17.00 86.86
N SER A 331 -22.08 -17.53 86.30
CA SER A 331 -21.42 -18.75 86.79
C SER A 331 -20.81 -18.58 88.18
N SER A 332 -20.29 -17.38 88.51
CA SER A 332 -19.77 -17.06 89.84
C SER A 332 -20.90 -16.97 90.87
N ASP A 333 -22.02 -16.33 90.51
CA ASP A 333 -23.17 -16.17 91.41
C ASP A 333 -23.92 -17.48 91.59
N SER A 334 -24.06 -18.29 90.54
CA SER A 334 -24.60 -19.66 90.65
C SER A 334 -23.75 -20.53 91.58
N ARG A 335 -22.41 -20.39 91.55
CA ARG A 335 -21.51 -21.07 92.49
C ARG A 335 -21.64 -20.54 93.93
N LYS A 336 -21.86 -19.24 94.15
CA LYS A 336 -22.17 -18.66 95.47
C LYS A 336 -23.52 -19.18 96.01
N MET A 337 -24.55 -19.23 95.16
CA MET A 337 -25.87 -19.78 95.50
C MET A 337 -25.78 -21.25 95.94
N LEU A 338 -25.04 -22.08 95.19
CA LEU A 338 -24.82 -23.49 95.51
C LEU A 338 -23.97 -23.70 96.78
N ALA A 339 -22.99 -22.84 97.04
CA ALA A 339 -22.25 -22.85 98.31
C ALA A 339 -23.18 -22.54 99.50
N ASN A 340 -24.05 -21.54 99.36
CA ASN A 340 -25.02 -21.18 100.40
C ASN A 340 -26.09 -22.26 100.61
N SER A 341 -26.62 -22.88 99.54
CA SER A 341 -27.62 -23.94 99.66
C SER A 341 -27.03 -25.22 100.27
N SER A 342 -25.83 -25.63 99.84
CA SER A 342 -25.13 -26.78 100.44
C SER A 342 -24.73 -26.55 101.90
N SER A 343 -24.42 -25.31 102.30
CA SER A 343 -24.22 -24.96 103.72
C SER A 343 -25.52 -25.08 104.54
N ALA A 344 -26.67 -24.73 103.96
CA ALA A 344 -27.97 -24.88 104.62
C ALA A 344 -28.39 -26.37 104.73
N GLU A 345 -28.22 -27.15 103.66
CA GLU A 345 -28.48 -28.59 103.67
C GLU A 345 -27.53 -29.35 104.60
N ALA A 346 -26.24 -28.98 104.67
CA ALA A 346 -25.29 -29.60 105.57
C ALA A 346 -25.68 -29.40 107.06
N ALA A 347 -26.14 -28.21 107.42
CA ALA A 347 -26.67 -27.94 108.76
C ALA A 347 -27.91 -28.81 109.05
N GLN A 348 -28.88 -28.84 108.12
CA GLN A 348 -30.13 -29.59 108.31
C GLN A 348 -29.96 -31.12 108.26
N LYS A 349 -28.91 -31.63 107.60
CA LYS A 349 -28.61 -33.07 107.48
C LYS A 349 -27.84 -33.63 108.68
N LEU A 350 -27.09 -32.79 109.39
CA LEU A 350 -26.55 -33.12 110.72
C LEU A 350 -27.66 -33.33 111.76
N GLU A 351 -28.78 -32.61 111.63
CA GLU A 351 -29.92 -32.68 112.56
C GLU A 351 -30.79 -33.95 112.39
N LYS A 352 -30.53 -34.77 111.37
CA LYS A 352 -31.34 -35.96 111.01
C LYS A 352 -30.60 -37.30 110.98
N SER A 353 -29.38 -37.39 111.52
CA SER A 353 -28.65 -38.67 111.62
C SER A 353 -28.90 -39.44 112.93
N SER A 354 -29.97 -39.14 113.67
CA SER A 354 -30.39 -39.87 114.87
C SER A 354 -31.75 -40.54 114.63
N SER A 355 -31.76 -41.88 114.58
CA SER A 355 -32.90 -42.78 114.32
C SER A 355 -33.47 -42.72 112.87
N ALA A 356 -33.29 -43.72 111.99
CA ALA A 356 -33.65 -45.16 112.01
C ALA A 356 -35.05 -45.43 111.40
N GLU A 357 -35.36 -46.51 110.66
CA GLU A 357 -34.56 -47.53 109.92
C GLU A 357 -35.50 -48.39 109.00
N ALA A 358 -34.96 -49.19 108.06
CA ALA A 358 -35.60 -50.22 107.19
C ALA A 358 -36.68 -49.74 106.14
N VAL A 359 -36.68 -50.04 104.82
CA VAL A 359 -36.27 -51.22 103.98
C VAL A 359 -37.25 -52.40 104.10
N PRO A 360 -37.69 -53.13 103.03
CA PRO A 360 -37.47 -53.04 101.55
C PRO A 360 -38.81 -52.59 100.84
N PRO A 361 -39.32 -53.03 99.64
CA PRO A 361 -38.85 -53.96 98.59
C PRO A 361 -39.04 -53.49 97.10
N ALA A 362 -39.39 -54.44 96.21
CA ALA A 362 -39.32 -54.46 94.74
C ALA A 362 -40.72 -54.31 94.04
N SER A 363 -40.92 -54.38 92.70
CA SER A 363 -40.10 -54.93 91.59
C SER A 363 -40.53 -54.47 90.18
N ARG A 364 -39.60 -54.53 89.18
CA ARG A 364 -39.70 -55.07 87.79
C ARG A 364 -40.92 -54.76 86.89
N ASP A 365 -40.86 -54.68 85.55
CA ASP A 365 -39.85 -54.55 84.44
C ASP A 365 -40.66 -53.84 83.29
N ALA A 366 -40.17 -53.23 82.20
CA ALA A 366 -39.49 -53.76 80.99
C ALA A 366 -39.52 -52.62 79.92
N THR A 367 -38.43 -52.23 79.22
CA THR A 367 -37.84 -52.77 77.96
C THR A 367 -38.34 -52.08 76.66
N HIS A 368 -37.48 -52.06 75.62
CA HIS A 368 -37.58 -51.49 74.25
C HIS A 368 -37.18 -49.99 74.08
N LEU A 369 -36.25 -49.57 73.18
CA LEU A 369 -35.94 -49.89 71.75
C LEU A 369 -36.86 -49.12 70.77
N LEU A 370 -36.46 -48.54 69.62
CA LEU A 370 -35.23 -48.57 68.79
C LEU A 370 -35.00 -47.21 68.06
N THR A 371 -33.72 -46.93 67.71
CA THR A 371 -33.08 -46.35 66.48
C THR A 371 -33.89 -45.50 65.42
N THR A 372 -33.39 -45.01 64.25
CA THR A 372 -32.14 -45.09 63.44
C THR A 372 -32.13 -43.94 62.39
N ASP A 373 -30.95 -43.55 61.87
CA ASP A 373 -30.68 -43.14 60.45
C ASP A 373 -31.41 -41.92 59.81
N GLN A 374 -31.00 -41.32 58.66
CA GLN A 374 -29.81 -41.51 57.78
C GLN A 374 -29.44 -40.20 57.02
N ASP A 375 -28.28 -40.18 56.35
CA ASP A 375 -27.84 -39.14 55.40
C ASP A 375 -28.61 -39.11 54.07
N PHE A 376 -28.50 -38.00 53.33
CA PHE A 376 -28.38 -38.07 51.86
C PHE A 376 -27.40 -37.01 51.31
N LYS A 377 -26.79 -37.29 50.15
CA LYS A 377 -25.57 -36.63 49.67
C LYS A 377 -25.47 -36.66 48.13
N MET A 378 -25.12 -35.51 47.52
CA MET A 378 -24.54 -35.39 46.17
C MET A 378 -23.77 -34.05 46.11
N ALA A 379 -22.54 -33.90 45.59
CA ALA A 379 -21.79 -34.58 44.52
C ALA A 379 -22.31 -34.25 43.11
N ASP A 380 -21.49 -33.94 42.10
CA ASP A 380 -20.05 -33.56 42.05
C ASP A 380 -19.80 -32.83 40.70
N ASP A 381 -18.52 -32.66 40.30
CA ASP A 381 -17.98 -32.59 38.92
C ASP A 381 -17.21 -31.30 38.49
N ASP A 382 -15.98 -31.55 38.02
CA ASP A 382 -15.04 -30.82 37.12
C ASP A 382 -14.82 -29.29 37.22
#